data_AF-A0A527G4B1-F1
#
_entry.id   AF-A0A527G4B1-F1
#
_cell.length_a   1.000
_cell.length_b   1.000
_cell.length_c   1.000
_cell.angle_alpha   90.00
_cell.angle_beta   90.00
_cell.angle_gamma   90.00
#
_symmetry.space_group_name_H-M   'P 1'
#
loop_
_entity.id
_entity.type
_entity.pdbx_description
1 polymer ?
#
loop_
_entity_poly.entity_id
_entity_poly.type
_entity_poly.pdbx_seq_one_letter_code
_entity_poly.pdbx_strand_id
1 'polypeptide(L)'
;ETRFTPAHDRVIESGAWRRRVHHWLFQETLPLWSTSGVDERHGGFHEALGLDASPLMKPKRMRTMARQVYAFAVARARGWDGPADRLISHGIAFMAGKGRTDKGGWVRTLNVDGSVADATEDAYDHS
;
A
#
# COMPACT_ATOMS: atom_id res chain seq x y z
N GLU A 1 -25.68 14.86 0.07
CA GLU A 1 -24.95 14.34 1.24
C GLU A 1 -25.97 13.64 2.15
N THR A 2 -26.19 12.33 1.93
CA THR A 2 -27.18 11.57 2.69
C THR A 2 -26.44 10.80 3.77
N ARG A 3 -26.42 11.36 4.99
CA ARG A 3 -25.93 10.66 6.18
C ARG A 3 -26.77 9.40 6.37
N PHE A 4 -26.14 8.25 6.17
CA PHE A 4 -26.73 6.95 6.47
C PHE A 4 -26.72 6.79 7.99
N THR A 5 -27.75 7.30 8.67
CA THR A 5 -27.98 6.98 10.09
C THR A 5 -28.35 5.50 10.17
N PRO A 6 -27.56 4.65 10.85
CA PRO A 6 -27.94 3.26 11.01
C PRO A 6 -29.23 3.19 11.83
N ALA A 7 -30.28 2.62 11.25
CA ALA A 7 -31.45 2.23 12.02
C ALA A 7 -31.01 1.12 12.99
N HIS A 8 -31.16 1.36 14.29
CA HIS A 8 -30.67 0.47 15.36
C HIS A 8 -31.43 -0.87 15.43
N ASP A 9 -32.49 -1.03 14.62
CA ASP A 9 -33.44 -2.14 14.70
C ASP A 9 -33.26 -3.21 13.61
N ARG A 10 -32.16 -3.20 12.85
CA ARG A 10 -31.87 -4.25 11.85
C ARG A 10 -30.68 -5.09 12.28
N VAL A 11 -30.93 -6.38 12.51
CA VAL A 11 -29.85 -7.38 12.64
C VAL A 11 -29.07 -7.40 11.34
N ILE A 12 -27.80 -7.01 11.39
CA ILE A 12 -26.92 -7.10 10.23
C ILE A 12 -26.63 -8.57 9.99
N GLU A 13 -27.12 -9.10 8.87
CA GLU A 13 -26.78 -10.46 8.45
C GLU A 13 -25.28 -10.58 8.16
N SER A 14 -24.70 -11.73 8.52
CA SER A 14 -23.31 -12.02 8.18
C SER A 14 -23.10 -11.93 6.66
N GLY A 15 -22.17 -11.09 6.24
CA GLY A 15 -21.88 -10.86 4.82
C GLY A 15 -22.76 -9.81 4.11
N ALA A 16 -23.64 -9.09 4.82
CA ALA A 16 -24.46 -8.02 4.25
C ALA A 16 -23.64 -6.97 3.46
N TRP A 17 -22.39 -6.74 3.85
CA TRP A 17 -21.48 -5.79 3.21
C TRP A 17 -20.54 -6.39 2.16
N ARG A 18 -20.59 -7.70 1.90
CA ARG A 18 -19.64 -8.40 1.03
C ARG A 18 -19.54 -7.76 -0.36
N ARG A 19 -20.67 -7.44 -0.99
CA ARG A 19 -20.69 -6.79 -2.30
C ARG A 19 -20.07 -5.39 -2.28
N ARG A 20 -20.38 -4.60 -1.26
CA ARG A 20 -19.86 -3.23 -1.10
C ARG A 20 -18.36 -3.24 -0.87
N VAL A 21 -17.87 -4.10 0.02
CA VAL A 21 -16.42 -4.23 0.30
C VAL A 21 -15.68 -4.76 -0.92
N HIS A 22 -16.25 -5.72 -1.65
CA HIS A 22 -15.67 -6.21 -2.90
C HIS A 22 -15.56 -5.09 -3.95
N HIS A 23 -16.63 -4.31 -4.16
CA HIS A 23 -16.62 -3.17 -5.07
C HIS A 23 -15.55 -2.15 -4.65
N TRP A 24 -15.59 -1.70 -3.39
CA TRP A 24 -14.62 -0.75 -2.83
C TRP A 24 -13.17 -1.23 -3.01
N LEU A 25 -12.89 -2.52 -2.79
CA LEU A 25 -11.53 -3.04 -2.91
C LEU A 25 -11.09 -3.11 -4.38
N PHE A 26 -11.85 -3.80 -5.24
CA PHE A 26 -11.40 -4.15 -6.60
C PHE A 26 -11.67 -3.07 -7.64
N GLN A 27 -12.67 -2.21 -7.43
CA GLN A 27 -13.10 -1.21 -8.43
C GLN A 27 -12.68 0.21 -8.05
N GLU A 28 -12.38 0.48 -6.78
CA GLU A 28 -11.97 1.82 -6.32
C GLU A 28 -10.54 1.82 -5.77
N THR A 29 -10.30 1.06 -4.70
CA THR A 29 -9.07 1.16 -3.90
C THR A 29 -7.85 0.61 -4.62
N LEU A 30 -7.91 -0.62 -5.13
CA LEU A 30 -6.79 -1.22 -5.86
C LEU A 30 -6.40 -0.39 -7.11
N PRO A 31 -7.35 0.02 -7.97
CA PRO A 31 -7.06 0.94 -9.08
C PRO A 31 -6.37 2.24 -8.65
N LEU A 32 -6.89 2.92 -7.61
CA LEU A 32 -6.31 4.16 -7.09
C LEU A 32 -4.86 3.98 -6.65
N TRP A 33 -4.59 2.99 -5.80
CA TRP A 33 -3.24 2.77 -5.27
C TRP A 33 -2.27 2.18 -6.29
N SER A 34 -2.78 1.51 -7.33
CA SER A 34 -1.96 1.01 -8.45
C SER A 34 -1.52 2.09 -9.45
N THR A 35 -2.11 3.29 -9.33
CA THR A 35 -1.83 4.43 -10.19
C THR A 35 -1.23 5.57 -9.36
N SER A 36 -2.05 6.39 -8.70
CA SER A 36 -1.60 7.53 -7.90
C SER A 36 -0.71 7.14 -6.73
N GLY A 37 -0.85 5.91 -6.22
CA GLY A 37 -0.01 5.39 -5.12
C GLY A 37 1.41 5.01 -5.52
N VAL A 38 1.71 4.90 -6.82
CA VAL A 38 3.01 4.43 -7.32
C VAL A 38 3.92 5.61 -7.56
N ASP A 39 5.12 5.56 -6.97
CA ASP A 39 6.17 6.53 -7.28
C ASP A 39 7.00 6.01 -8.44
N GLU A 40 6.63 6.40 -9.65
CA GLU A 40 7.34 6.04 -10.88
C GLU A 40 8.66 6.82 -11.04
N ARG A 41 8.89 7.88 -10.25
CA ARG A 41 10.08 8.74 -10.37
C ARG A 41 11.25 8.22 -9.53
N HIS A 42 11.01 7.90 -8.27
CA HIS A 42 12.05 7.45 -7.33
C HIS A 42 11.89 5.98 -6.93
N GLY A 43 10.83 5.31 -7.38
CA GLY A 43 10.54 3.92 -7.08
C GLY A 43 9.74 3.75 -5.79
N GLY A 44 9.22 2.53 -5.62
CA GLY A 44 8.33 2.19 -4.51
C GLY A 44 6.99 2.92 -4.61
N PHE A 45 6.43 3.25 -3.46
CA PHE A 45 5.09 3.83 -3.34
C PHE A 45 5.12 5.15 -2.58
N HIS A 46 4.07 5.95 -2.76
CA HIS A 46 3.81 7.10 -1.91
C HIS A 46 3.16 6.64 -0.61
N GLU A 47 3.60 7.20 0.52
CA GLU A 47 3.04 6.88 1.85
C GLU A 47 1.59 7.29 2.03
N ALA A 48 1.20 8.37 1.35
CA ALA A 48 -0.09 8.99 1.53
C ALA A 48 -0.52 9.69 0.24
N LEU A 49 -1.82 9.68 0.02
CA LEU A 49 -2.47 10.52 -0.98
C LEU A 49 -3.26 11.62 -0.26
N GLY A 50 -3.41 12.76 -0.93
CA GLY A 50 -4.37 13.79 -0.55
C GLY A 50 -5.80 13.30 -0.75
N LEU A 51 -6.77 14.07 -0.23
CA LEU A 51 -8.20 13.78 -0.44
C LEU A 51 -8.63 13.89 -1.90
N ASP A 52 -7.83 14.59 -2.71
CA ASP A 52 -7.95 14.71 -4.17
C ASP A 52 -7.23 13.59 -4.93
N ALA A 53 -6.79 12.54 -4.24
CA ALA A 53 -6.01 11.43 -4.78
C ALA A 53 -4.61 11.80 -5.33
N SER A 54 -4.11 13.02 -5.05
CA SER A 54 -2.75 13.41 -5.42
C SER A 54 -1.71 12.79 -4.47
N PRO A 55 -0.54 12.36 -4.95
CA PRO A 55 0.51 11.83 -4.08
C PRO A 55 1.12 12.91 -3.20
N LEU A 56 1.33 12.59 -1.92
CA LEU A 56 2.03 13.46 -0.98
C LEU A 56 3.50 13.07 -0.88
N MET A 57 4.40 14.05 -1.05
CA MET A 57 5.85 13.86 -1.01
C MET A 57 6.35 13.72 0.44
N LYS A 58 6.17 12.53 1.00
CA LYS A 58 6.59 12.15 2.36
C LYS A 58 7.69 11.09 2.36
N PRO A 59 8.55 11.03 3.39
CA PRO A 59 9.50 9.93 3.57
C PRO A 59 8.81 8.57 3.52
N LYS A 60 9.44 7.57 2.90
CA LYS A 60 8.91 6.22 2.66
C LYS A 60 9.32 5.30 3.80
N ARG A 61 8.34 4.71 4.50
CA ARG A 61 8.61 3.75 5.59
C ARG A 61 8.67 2.34 5.01
N MET A 62 9.66 1.56 5.42
CA MET A 62 9.88 0.20 4.88
C MET A 62 8.64 -0.69 5.05
N ARG A 63 8.05 -0.70 6.24
CA ARG A 63 6.79 -1.43 6.50
C ARG A 63 5.65 -1.08 5.54
N THR A 64 5.49 0.18 5.16
CA THR A 64 4.40 0.57 4.25
C THR A 64 4.68 0.03 2.86
N MET A 65 5.94 0.11 2.40
CA MET A 65 6.34 -0.45 1.10
C MET A 65 6.09 -1.95 1.06
N ALA A 66 6.53 -2.69 2.10
CA ALA A 66 6.32 -4.12 2.22
C ALA A 66 4.83 -4.49 2.27
N ARG A 67 4.02 -3.74 3.03
CA ARG A 67 2.57 -3.95 3.10
C ARG A 67 1.87 -3.67 1.78
N GLN A 68 2.33 -2.69 1.01
CA GLN A 68 1.77 -2.38 -0.30
C GLN A 68 2.07 -3.51 -1.29
N VAL A 69 3.30 -4.03 -1.29
CA VAL A 69 3.68 -5.23 -2.06
C VAL A 69 2.80 -6.41 -1.67
N TYR A 70 2.66 -6.68 -0.38
CA TYR A 70 1.82 -7.77 0.13
C TYR A 70 0.36 -7.60 -0.29
N ALA A 71 -0.20 -6.39 -0.21
CA ALA A 71 -1.58 -6.11 -0.61
C ALA A 71 -1.81 -6.44 -2.10
N PHE A 72 -0.89 -6.06 -2.98
CA PHE A 72 -0.97 -6.42 -4.40
C PHE A 72 -0.78 -7.91 -4.66
N ALA A 73 0.12 -8.58 -3.93
CA ALA A 73 0.29 -10.03 -4.00
C ALA A 73 -0.99 -10.77 -3.60
N VAL A 74 -1.62 -10.36 -2.50
CA VAL A 74 -2.91 -10.92 -2.06
C VAL A 74 -4.01 -10.60 -3.07
N ALA A 75 -4.08 -9.38 -3.60
CA ALA A 75 -5.07 -9.02 -4.62
C ALA A 75 -4.96 -9.92 -5.85
N ARG A 76 -3.74 -10.16 -6.34
CA ARG A 76 -3.50 -11.09 -7.45
C ARG A 76 -3.94 -12.51 -7.13
N ALA A 77 -3.56 -13.03 -5.96
CA ALA A 77 -3.99 -14.36 -5.52
C ALA A 77 -5.51 -14.48 -5.37
N ARG A 78 -6.22 -13.37 -5.20
CA ARG A 78 -7.69 -13.29 -5.14
C ARG A 78 -8.35 -12.95 -6.47
N GLY A 79 -7.61 -13.00 -7.58
CA GLY A 79 -8.15 -12.85 -8.93
C GLY A 79 -8.31 -11.40 -9.39
N TRP A 80 -7.62 -10.44 -8.76
CA TRP A 80 -7.52 -9.10 -9.35
C TRP A 80 -6.74 -9.17 -10.68
N ASP A 81 -7.31 -8.58 -11.71
CA ASP A 81 -6.82 -8.54 -13.10
C ASP A 81 -5.93 -7.33 -13.41
N GLY A 82 -5.69 -6.46 -12.42
CA GLY A 82 -4.77 -5.34 -12.54
C GLY A 82 -3.29 -5.75 -12.66
N PRO A 83 -2.38 -4.76 -12.79
CA PRO A 83 -0.96 -5.01 -13.08
C PRO A 83 -0.16 -5.42 -11.84
N ALA A 84 -0.68 -6.36 -11.04
CA ALA A 84 -0.12 -6.75 -9.75
C ALA A 84 1.34 -7.21 -9.84
N ASP A 85 1.69 -8.03 -10.83
CA ASP A 85 3.06 -8.55 -10.99
C ASP A 85 4.08 -7.42 -11.20
N ARG A 86 3.72 -6.38 -11.97
CA ARG A 86 4.53 -5.17 -12.16
C ARG A 86 4.71 -4.43 -10.85
N LEU A 87 3.63 -4.22 -10.09
CA LEU A 87 3.64 -3.45 -8.84
C LEU A 87 4.44 -4.15 -7.74
N ILE A 88 4.29 -5.47 -7.63
CA ILE A 88 5.06 -6.32 -6.72
C ILE A 88 6.55 -6.20 -7.06
N SER A 89 6.90 -6.39 -8.33
CA SER A 89 8.29 -6.29 -8.79
C SER A 89 8.87 -4.89 -8.54
N HIS A 90 8.11 -3.83 -8.82
CA HIS A 90 8.49 -2.44 -8.57
C HIS A 90 8.80 -2.17 -7.10
N GLY A 91 7.91 -2.60 -6.20
CA GLY A 91 8.11 -2.44 -4.76
C GLY A 91 9.29 -3.24 -4.23
N ILE A 92 9.44 -4.51 -4.64
CA ILE A 92 10.57 -5.36 -4.24
C ILE A 92 11.89 -4.77 -4.73
N ALA A 93 11.96 -4.33 -5.99
CA ALA A 93 13.16 -3.74 -6.56
C ALA A 93 13.58 -2.47 -5.81
N PHE A 94 12.62 -1.61 -5.45
CA PHE A 94 12.90 -0.43 -4.64
C PHE A 94 13.43 -0.79 -3.26
N MET A 95 12.75 -1.69 -2.54
CA MET A 95 13.17 -2.11 -1.20
C MET A 95 14.56 -2.73 -1.24
N ALA A 96 14.78 -3.73 -2.10
CA ALA A 96 16.07 -4.42 -2.25
C ALA A 96 17.21 -3.48 -2.68
N GLY A 97 16.94 -2.55 -3.59
CA GLY A 97 17.95 -1.66 -4.14
C GLY A 97 18.31 -0.47 -3.25
N LYS A 98 17.42 -0.03 -2.35
CA LYS A 98 17.62 1.19 -1.55
C LYS A 98 17.59 0.97 -0.05
N GLY A 99 16.90 -0.07 0.42
CA GLY A 99 16.59 -0.23 1.83
C GLY A 99 17.34 -1.35 2.53
N ARG A 100 18.11 -2.18 1.81
CA ARG A 100 18.88 -3.27 2.41
C ARG A 100 20.07 -2.71 3.19
N THR A 101 20.30 -3.20 4.41
CA THR A 101 21.48 -2.82 5.21
C THR A 101 22.61 -3.83 5.05
N ASP A 102 23.83 -3.43 5.40
CA ASP A 102 25.03 -4.29 5.38
C ASP A 102 24.92 -5.49 6.35
N LYS A 103 24.08 -5.38 7.38
CA LYS A 103 23.82 -6.47 8.34
C LYS A 103 22.81 -7.49 7.82
N GLY A 104 22.23 -7.24 6.64
CA GLY A 104 21.14 -8.05 6.14
C GLY A 104 19.81 -7.78 6.85
N GLY A 105 19.58 -6.55 7.32
CA GLY A 105 18.29 -6.02 7.73
C GLY A 105 17.68 -5.07 6.69
N TRP A 106 16.67 -4.32 7.13
CA TRP A 106 16.04 -3.27 6.32
C TRP A 106 16.05 -1.96 7.09
N VAL A 107 16.35 -0.85 6.40
CA VAL A 107 16.27 0.49 6.98
C VAL A 107 14.83 0.82 7.34
N ARG A 108 14.61 1.53 8.45
CA ARG A 108 13.28 1.94 8.89
C ARG A 108 12.59 2.91 7.92
N THR A 109 13.31 3.93 7.47
CA THR A 109 12.75 5.02 6.65
C THR A 109 13.73 5.51 5.60
N LEU A 110 13.21 5.78 4.41
CA LEU A 110 13.91 6.43 3.30
C LEU A 110 13.30 7.81 3.04
N ASN A 111 14.09 8.74 2.53
CA ASN A 111 13.58 9.99 1.96
C ASN A 111 12.79 9.70 0.69
N VAL A 112 12.11 10.74 0.18
CA VAL A 112 11.30 10.66 -1.03
C VAL A 112 12.11 10.17 -2.24
N ASP A 113 13.38 10.58 -2.34
CA ASP A 113 14.31 10.19 -3.40
C ASP A 113 14.91 8.79 -3.23
N GLY A 114 14.57 8.09 -2.15
CA GLY A 114 15.11 6.77 -1.82
C GLY A 114 16.47 6.78 -1.14
N SER A 115 17.01 7.94 -0.73
CA SER A 115 18.16 7.98 0.18
C SER A 115 17.74 7.55 1.60
N VAL A 116 18.67 7.00 2.39
CA VAL A 116 18.36 6.54 3.74
C VAL A 116 18.14 7.74 4.65
N ALA A 117 16.94 7.85 5.23
CA ALA A 117 16.62 8.86 6.25
C ALA A 117 16.91 8.32 7.66
N ASP A 118 16.71 7.02 7.86
CA ASP A 118 16.91 6.35 9.13
C ASP A 118 17.27 4.88 8.90
N ALA A 119 18.51 4.53 9.25
CA ALA A 119 19.08 3.21 9.05
C ALA A 119 18.73 2.20 10.16
N THR A 120 17.94 2.60 11.17
CA THR A 120 17.58 1.70 12.28
C THR A 120 16.90 0.45 11.75
N GLU A 121 17.39 -0.72 12.16
CA GLU A 121 16.74 -2.00 11.91
C GLU A 121 15.83 -2.32 13.09
N ASP A 122 14.55 -2.56 12.81
CA ASP A 122 13.55 -2.97 13.79
C ASP A 122 13.03 -4.36 13.40
N ALA A 123 12.83 -5.22 14.40
CA ALA A 123 12.24 -6.54 14.22
C ALA A 123 10.86 -6.47 13.55
N TYR A 124 10.08 -5.42 13.83
CA TYR A 124 8.75 -5.24 13.22
C TYR A 124 8.82 -4.89 11.72
N ASP A 125 9.85 -4.19 11.29
CA ASP A 125 10.05 -3.88 9.87
C ASP A 125 10.72 -5.05 9.11
N HIS A 126 11.20 -6.08 9.84
CA HIS A 126 11.77 -7.31 9.29
C HIS A 126 10.74 -8.43 9.07
N SER A 127 9.67 -8.48 9.88
CA SER A 127 8.58 -9.48 9.81
C SER A 127 7.50 -9.12 8.79
#